data_AF-A0A6I2WJ43-F1
#
_entry.id   AF-A0A6I2WJ43-F1
#
_cell.length_a   1.000
_cell.length_b   1.000
_cell.length_c   1.000
_cell.angle_alpha   90.00
_cell.angle_beta   90.00
_cell.angle_gamma   90.00
#
_symmetry.space_group_name_H-M   'P 1'
#
loop_
_entity.id
_entity.type
_entity.pdbx_description
1 polymer ?
#
loop_
_entity_poly.entity_id
_entity_poly.type
_entity_poly.pdbx_seq_one_letter_code
_entity_poly.pdbx_strand_id
1 'polypeptide(L)'
;MTNRVVFTPSGLDGEVETGTSVLDAARRLGVDLDSVCGGRGICGRCQITPSIGSFSKWGIEATANALTEPGDLEIDYHGNRPLVVGNRLGCVAKICGDMVIDIPAMSQVHRQIVRKDLDLGAIVVDPTFALYYVAVEPQQLGDGATASTELRNAVAEQHHITKPTIANHALSQVNRAIDKGEGGATVAIQRGADVSDAGMITAAWPGFVGAMYGIAIDIGSTTVAGHLCDLTTGEILSSAGVMNPQIRFGEDLMSRVSY
;
A
#
# COMPACT_ATOMS: atom_id res chain seq x y z
N MET A 1 34.05 23.04 12.32
CA MET A 1 34.11 21.60 12.02
C MET A 1 32.96 21.30 11.06
N THR A 2 33.22 20.52 10.03
CA THR A 2 32.18 20.00 9.12
C THR A 2 31.91 18.53 9.46
N ASN A 3 30.69 18.09 9.20
CA ASN A 3 30.25 16.71 9.39
C ASN A 3 29.57 16.25 8.10
N ARG A 4 29.76 14.99 7.74
CA ARG A 4 29.14 14.38 6.57
C ARG A 4 27.77 13.83 6.91
N VAL A 5 26.77 14.20 6.12
CA VAL A 5 25.38 13.79 6.33
C VAL A 5 24.81 13.19 5.06
N VAL A 6 24.12 12.06 5.21
CA VAL A 6 23.45 11.34 4.12
C VAL A 6 21.96 11.29 4.40
N PHE A 7 21.13 11.59 3.40
CA PHE A 7 19.69 11.55 3.50
C PHE A 7 19.09 10.37 2.73
N THR A 8 18.42 9.46 3.43
CA THR A 8 17.64 8.36 2.83
C THR A 8 16.16 8.73 2.76
N PRO A 9 15.41 8.24 1.77
CA PRO A 9 15.80 7.34 0.67
C PRO A 9 16.46 8.06 -0.53
N SER A 10 16.58 9.40 -0.53
CA SER A 10 17.05 10.16 -1.70
C SER A 10 18.50 9.94 -2.11
N GLY A 11 19.34 9.39 -1.24
CA GLY A 11 20.77 9.16 -1.50
C GLY A 11 21.64 10.41 -1.43
N LEU A 12 21.04 11.60 -1.44
CA LEU A 12 21.72 12.90 -1.36
C LEU A 12 22.58 13.02 -0.09
N ASP A 13 23.84 13.44 -0.27
CA ASP A 13 24.79 13.63 0.80
C ASP A 13 25.63 14.90 0.63
N GLY A 14 26.28 15.32 1.71
CA GLY A 14 27.23 16.42 1.69
C GLY A 14 27.78 16.76 3.07
N GLU A 15 28.74 17.69 3.08
CA GLU A 15 29.32 18.23 4.30
C GLU A 15 28.56 19.46 4.80
N VAL A 16 28.29 19.50 6.10
CA VAL A 16 27.62 20.62 6.76
C VAL A 16 28.36 21.03 8.03
N GLU A 17 28.30 22.32 8.35
CA GLU A 17 28.91 22.85 9.57
C GLU A 17 28.22 22.28 10.82
N THR A 18 29.00 21.95 11.84
CA THR A 18 28.49 21.57 13.16
C THR A 18 27.52 22.63 13.69
N GLY A 19 26.34 22.19 14.13
CA GLY A 19 25.26 23.04 14.63
C GLY A 19 24.23 23.43 13.57
N THR A 20 24.43 23.06 12.30
CA THR A 20 23.41 23.24 11.24
C THR A 20 22.18 22.38 11.55
N SER A 21 20.98 22.94 11.40
CA SER A 21 19.74 22.16 11.58
C SER A 21 19.59 21.13 10.46
N VAL A 22 18.93 20.01 10.74
CA VAL A 22 18.67 18.98 9.70
C VAL A 22 17.85 19.58 8.55
N LEU A 23 16.93 20.50 8.84
CA LEU A 23 16.15 21.21 7.82
C LEU A 23 17.01 22.10 6.93
N ASP A 24 17.96 22.84 7.49
CA ASP A 24 18.84 23.71 6.71
C ASP A 24 19.84 22.89 5.89
N ALA A 25 20.35 21.79 6.45
CA ALA A 25 21.16 20.81 5.74
C ALA A 25 20.38 20.22 4.54
N ALA A 26 19.14 19.77 4.79
CA ALA A 26 18.26 19.24 3.75
C ALA A 26 18.03 20.24 2.61
N ARG A 27 17.73 21.51 2.95
CA ARG A 27 17.54 22.58 1.95
C ARG A 27 18.79 22.85 1.12
N ARG A 28 19.96 22.89 1.75
CA ARG A 28 21.24 23.11 1.06
C ARG A 28 21.58 21.99 0.09
N LEU A 29 21.26 20.75 0.47
CA LEU A 29 21.56 19.54 -0.31
C LEU A 29 20.45 19.14 -1.28
N GLY A 30 19.35 19.91 -1.35
CA GLY A 30 18.22 19.65 -2.24
C GLY A 30 17.34 18.47 -1.81
N VAL A 31 17.39 18.07 -0.54
CA VAL A 31 16.59 16.99 0.02
C VAL A 31 15.16 17.46 0.26
N ASP A 32 14.21 16.61 -0.12
CA ASP A 32 12.78 16.92 -0.01
C ASP A 32 12.28 16.78 1.43
N LEU A 33 12.31 17.87 2.20
CA LEU A 33 11.83 17.95 3.58
C LEU A 33 10.84 19.11 3.79
N ASP A 34 9.60 18.79 4.12
CA ASP A 34 8.49 19.74 4.29
C ASP A 34 8.68 20.61 5.53
N SER A 35 8.42 21.91 5.38
CA SER A 35 8.61 22.93 6.41
C SER A 35 7.64 24.10 6.31
N VAL A 36 6.34 23.83 6.24
CA VAL A 36 5.27 24.86 6.19
C VAL A 36 5.33 25.92 7.29
N CYS A 37 5.82 25.59 8.49
CA CYS A 37 5.93 26.54 9.59
C CYS A 37 7.19 27.41 9.55
N GLY A 38 8.07 27.22 8.55
CA GLY A 38 9.33 27.94 8.44
C GLY A 38 10.39 27.54 9.47
N GLY A 39 10.25 26.39 10.11
CA GLY A 39 11.21 25.89 11.12
C GLY A 39 10.88 26.26 12.57
N ARG A 40 9.65 26.71 12.85
CA ARG A 40 9.19 27.09 14.21
C ARG A 40 8.89 25.93 15.17
N GLY A 41 8.99 24.68 14.72
CA GLY A 41 8.72 23.52 15.58
C GLY A 41 7.25 23.27 15.95
N ILE A 42 6.28 23.88 15.24
CA ILE A 42 4.85 23.82 15.62
C ILE A 42 3.96 22.95 14.70
N CYS A 43 4.50 22.44 13.58
CA CYS A 43 3.68 21.75 12.56
C CYS A 43 3.91 20.23 12.45
N GLY A 44 5.08 19.74 12.86
CA GLY A 44 5.40 18.30 12.81
C GLY A 44 5.53 17.71 11.42
N ARG A 45 5.72 18.54 10.38
CA ARG A 45 5.90 18.07 9.00
C ARG A 45 7.35 17.78 8.63
N CYS A 46 8.31 18.39 9.32
CA CYS A 46 9.73 18.16 9.11
C CYS A 46 10.26 16.95 9.93
N GLN A 47 9.44 15.94 10.20
CA GLN A 47 9.88 14.81 11.02
C GLN A 47 10.95 14.02 10.29
N ILE A 48 12.02 13.65 11.00
CA ILE A 48 13.14 12.86 10.49
C ILE A 48 13.41 11.69 11.44
N THR A 49 13.97 10.60 10.93
CA THR A 49 14.37 9.45 11.74
C THR A 49 15.89 9.30 11.72
N PRO A 50 16.57 9.55 12.85
CA PRO A 50 18.02 9.32 12.94
C PRO A 50 18.34 7.84 12.80
N SER A 51 19.24 7.48 11.89
CA SER A 51 19.67 6.09 11.71
C SER A 51 20.98 5.87 12.45
N ILE A 52 20.94 5.06 13.52
CA ILE A 52 22.10 4.78 14.38
C ILE A 52 22.72 3.44 13.97
N GLY A 53 24.05 3.40 13.86
CA GLY A 53 24.79 2.19 13.49
C GLY A 53 25.99 2.46 12.59
N SER A 54 26.63 1.39 12.15
CA SER A 54 27.72 1.44 11.16
C SER A 54 27.15 1.22 9.76
N PHE A 55 27.40 2.19 8.87
CA PHE A 55 26.92 2.17 7.49
C PHE A 55 28.09 2.08 6.51
N SER A 56 28.54 0.85 6.23
CA SER A 56 29.68 0.58 5.34
C SER A 56 29.53 1.20 3.95
N LYS A 57 28.31 1.29 3.42
CA LYS A 57 28.01 1.90 2.13
C LYS A 57 28.49 3.35 2.03
N TRP A 58 28.37 4.11 3.13
CA TRP A 58 28.73 5.52 3.17
C TRP A 58 30.01 5.78 3.98
N GLY A 59 30.53 4.77 4.67
CA GLY A 59 31.70 4.91 5.55
C GLY A 59 31.40 5.77 6.78
N ILE A 60 30.16 5.71 7.30
CA ILE A 60 29.70 6.54 8.42
C ILE A 60 29.40 5.64 9.62
N GLU A 61 29.94 6.01 10.79
CA GLU A 61 29.51 5.48 12.09
C GLU A 61 28.62 6.50 12.79
N ALA A 62 27.31 6.33 12.62
CA ALA A 62 26.33 7.24 13.18
C ALA A 62 26.01 6.86 14.63
N THR A 63 26.29 7.78 15.55
CA THR A 63 25.99 7.61 16.98
C THR A 63 24.82 8.49 17.40
N ALA A 64 24.17 8.18 18.53
CA ALA A 64 23.08 9.00 19.05
C ALA A 64 23.48 10.47 19.31
N ASN A 65 24.78 10.72 19.55
CA ASN A 65 25.34 12.04 19.84
C ASN A 65 25.65 12.86 18.57
N ALA A 66 25.49 12.28 17.37
CA ALA A 66 25.67 13.00 16.12
C ALA A 66 24.51 13.98 15.82
N LEU A 67 23.43 13.93 16.62
CA LEU A 67 22.43 15.00 16.71
C LEU A 67 22.39 15.56 18.14
N THR A 68 21.94 16.80 18.28
CA THR A 68 21.61 17.36 19.60
C THR A 68 20.58 16.51 20.33
N GLU A 69 20.65 16.49 21.66
CA GLU A 69 19.61 15.88 22.50
C GLU A 69 18.22 16.49 22.22
N PRO A 70 17.12 15.75 22.46
CA PRO A 70 15.77 16.29 22.34
C PRO A 70 15.60 17.52 23.23
N GLY A 71 15.21 18.65 22.64
CA GLY A 71 14.89 19.87 23.39
C GLY A 71 13.45 19.89 23.89
N ASP A 72 13.09 20.91 24.66
CA ASP A 72 11.73 21.08 25.22
C ASP A 72 10.63 21.02 24.15
N LEU A 73 10.89 21.60 22.96
CA LEU A 73 10.00 21.58 21.81
C LEU A 73 9.71 20.18 21.25
N GLU A 74 10.57 19.20 21.52
CA GLU A 74 10.40 17.81 21.09
C GLU A 74 9.88 16.92 22.22
N ILE A 75 10.24 17.22 23.47
CA ILE A 75 9.80 16.49 24.67
C ILE A 75 8.33 16.77 24.97
N ASP A 76 7.91 18.04 24.95
CA ASP A 76 6.55 18.49 25.25
C ASP A 76 5.86 19.00 23.97
N TYR A 77 5.96 18.21 22.92
CA TYR A 77 5.50 18.63 21.60
C TYR A 77 3.97 18.57 21.47
N HIS A 78 3.37 19.73 21.23
CA HIS A 78 1.93 19.91 21.03
C HIS A 78 1.59 20.53 19.66
N GLY A 79 2.32 20.16 18.61
CA GLY A 79 2.05 20.68 17.27
C GLY A 79 0.95 19.94 16.50
N ASN A 80 0.59 20.48 15.33
CA ASN A 80 -0.56 20.02 14.54
C ASN A 80 -0.53 18.53 14.11
N ARG A 81 0.67 17.95 13.99
CA ARG A 81 0.85 16.51 13.71
C ARG A 81 1.66 15.89 14.84
N PRO A 82 1.21 14.78 15.45
CA PRO A 82 1.96 14.13 16.52
C PRO A 82 3.33 13.65 16.02
N LEU A 83 4.32 13.70 16.90
CA LEU A 83 5.64 13.11 16.67
C LEU A 83 5.54 11.58 16.78
N VAL A 84 5.99 10.88 15.75
CA VAL A 84 6.13 9.42 15.81
C VAL A 84 7.27 9.08 16.78
N VAL A 85 7.11 8.01 17.56
CA VAL A 85 8.13 7.56 18.51
C VAL A 85 9.46 7.30 17.79
N GLY A 86 10.53 7.91 18.27
CA GLY A 86 11.87 7.83 17.67
C GLY A 86 12.16 8.89 16.59
N ASN A 87 11.14 9.60 16.10
CA ASN A 87 11.35 10.72 15.17
C ASN A 87 11.77 11.98 15.92
N ARG A 88 12.50 12.83 15.21
CA ARG A 88 12.95 14.15 15.65
C ARG A 88 12.38 15.22 14.73
N LEU A 89 12.31 16.46 15.19
CA LEU A 89 11.95 17.60 14.35
C LEU A 89 13.20 18.08 13.61
N GLY A 90 13.23 17.92 12.28
CA GLY A 90 14.38 18.32 11.48
C GLY A 90 14.70 19.81 11.58
N CYS A 91 13.73 20.67 11.89
CA CYS A 91 13.98 22.09 12.12
C CYS A 91 14.62 22.43 13.48
N VAL A 92 14.59 21.51 14.45
CA VAL A 92 15.12 21.71 15.80
C VAL A 92 16.42 20.91 15.99
N ALA A 93 16.44 19.66 15.53
CA ALA A 93 17.60 18.79 15.61
C ALA A 93 18.78 19.40 14.84
N LYS A 94 19.92 19.57 15.51
CA LYS A 94 21.15 20.08 14.92
C LYS A 94 22.18 18.99 14.79
N ILE A 95 22.97 19.06 13.72
CA ILE A 95 23.98 18.07 13.37
C ILE A 95 25.28 18.36 14.12
N CYS A 96 25.73 17.40 14.90
CA CYS A 96 26.91 17.48 15.75
C CYS A 96 28.03 16.51 15.35
N GLY A 97 27.73 15.54 14.48
CA GLY A 97 28.65 14.51 13.99
C GLY A 97 28.13 13.90 12.69
N ASP A 98 28.91 12.99 12.11
CA ASP A 98 28.51 12.29 10.88
C ASP A 98 27.25 11.45 11.13
N MET A 99 26.29 11.51 10.20
CA MET A 99 24.96 10.92 10.43
C MET A 99 24.28 10.47 9.14
N VAL A 100 23.53 9.38 9.23
CA VAL A 100 22.55 8.99 8.22
C VAL A 100 21.14 9.33 8.73
N ILE A 101 20.40 10.10 7.96
CA ILE A 101 19.08 10.62 8.33
C ILE A 101 18.05 10.08 7.34
N ASP A 102 17.05 9.34 7.84
CA ASP A 102 15.91 8.94 7.03
C ASP A 102 14.85 10.03 7.03
N ILE A 103 14.34 10.36 5.85
CA ILE A 103 13.25 11.30 5.60
C ILE A 103 11.98 10.48 5.30
N PRO A 104 11.08 10.31 6.28
CA PRO A 104 9.84 9.59 6.10
C PRO A 104 8.99 10.20 4.98
N ALA A 105 8.24 9.35 4.25
CA ALA A 105 7.38 9.81 3.15
C ALA A 105 6.33 10.86 3.59
N MET A 106 5.91 10.86 4.86
CA MET A 106 5.00 11.87 5.42
C MET A 106 5.61 13.28 5.55
N SER A 107 6.93 13.36 5.48
CA SER A 107 7.74 14.57 5.63
C SER A 107 8.27 15.09 4.30
N GLN A 108 8.02 14.41 3.17
CA GLN A 108 8.42 14.85 1.82
C GLN A 108 7.34 15.77 1.23
N VAL A 109 7.73 16.87 0.57
CA VAL A 109 6.81 17.84 -0.05
C VAL A 109 6.15 17.25 -1.29
N HIS A 110 6.94 16.57 -2.13
CA HIS A 110 6.42 15.97 -3.35
C HIS A 110 5.84 14.59 -3.06
N ARG A 111 4.55 14.55 -2.71
CA ARG A 111 3.77 13.35 -3.00
C ARG A 111 3.76 13.17 -4.51
N GLN A 112 4.25 12.04 -5.01
CA GLN A 112 4.04 11.68 -6.41
C GLN A 112 2.54 11.48 -6.63
N ILE A 113 1.88 12.53 -7.10
CA ILE A 113 0.49 12.46 -7.55
C ILE A 113 0.55 11.77 -8.91
N VAL A 114 -0.06 10.60 -9.01
CA VAL A 114 -0.26 9.92 -10.30
C VAL A 114 -1.26 10.77 -11.10
N ARG A 115 -0.75 11.72 -11.89
CA ARG A 115 -1.52 12.51 -12.84
C ARG A 115 -1.30 11.97 -14.24
N LYS A 116 -1.94 10.85 -14.54
CA LYS A 116 -2.20 10.45 -15.93
C LYS A 116 -3.68 10.12 -16.00
N ASP A 117 -4.49 11.11 -16.38
CA ASP A 117 -5.81 10.83 -16.90
C ASP A 117 -5.58 10.11 -18.23
N LEU A 118 -5.78 8.79 -18.21
CA LEU A 118 -5.77 7.98 -19.42
C LEU A 118 -7.18 8.02 -19.99
N ASP A 119 -7.36 8.80 -21.06
CA ASP A 119 -8.56 8.74 -21.90
C ASP A 119 -8.48 7.48 -22.77
N LEU A 120 -8.70 6.34 -22.13
CA LEU A 120 -8.95 5.08 -22.81
C LEU A 120 -10.40 5.18 -23.29
N GLY A 121 -10.63 5.08 -24.60
CA GLY A 121 -11.99 5.13 -25.18
C GLY A 121 -12.91 4.03 -24.67
N ALA A 122 -13.86 3.54 -25.47
CA ALA A 122 -14.75 2.46 -25.02
C ALA A 122 -13.94 1.17 -24.72
N ILE A 123 -13.68 0.91 -23.43
CA ILE A 123 -13.04 -0.32 -22.95
C ILE A 123 -14.09 -1.42 -22.90
N VAL A 124 -13.80 -2.55 -23.54
CA VAL A 124 -14.58 -3.78 -23.31
C VAL A 124 -14.05 -4.42 -22.03
N VAL A 125 -14.90 -4.44 -21.00
CA VAL A 125 -14.55 -4.99 -19.70
C VAL A 125 -14.83 -6.49 -19.71
N ASP A 126 -13.75 -7.28 -19.70
CA ASP A 126 -13.82 -8.74 -19.64
C ASP A 126 -13.05 -9.25 -18.40
N PRO A 127 -13.67 -9.19 -17.21
CA PRO A 127 -12.99 -9.53 -15.97
C PRO A 127 -12.81 -11.05 -15.84
N THR A 128 -11.70 -11.46 -15.21
CA THR A 128 -11.41 -12.88 -14.92
C THR A 128 -12.43 -13.50 -13.95
N PHE A 129 -13.15 -12.67 -13.20
CA PHE A 129 -14.20 -13.10 -12.28
C PHE A 129 -15.55 -12.52 -12.69
N ALA A 130 -16.61 -13.30 -12.51
CA ALA A 130 -17.98 -12.85 -12.65
C ALA A 130 -18.79 -13.22 -11.39
N LEU A 131 -19.71 -12.35 -11.00
CA LEU A 131 -20.63 -12.57 -9.90
C LEU A 131 -21.95 -13.14 -10.41
N TYR A 132 -22.43 -14.18 -9.74
CA TYR A 132 -23.71 -14.82 -10.05
C TYR A 132 -24.54 -14.90 -8.77
N TYR A 133 -25.71 -14.27 -8.78
CA TYR A 133 -26.70 -14.44 -7.73
C TYR A 133 -27.59 -15.64 -8.03
N VAL A 134 -27.80 -16.51 -7.06
CA VAL A 134 -28.62 -17.71 -7.20
C VAL A 134 -29.54 -17.87 -5.99
N ALA A 135 -30.72 -18.42 -6.24
CA ALA A 135 -31.58 -18.94 -5.20
C ALA A 135 -31.36 -20.45 -5.05
N VAL A 136 -31.04 -20.91 -3.85
CA VAL A 136 -30.87 -22.32 -3.50
C VAL A 136 -32.03 -22.71 -2.60
N GLU A 137 -32.70 -23.81 -2.95
CA GLU A 137 -33.81 -24.30 -2.14
C GLU A 137 -33.30 -24.80 -0.77
N PRO A 138 -34.05 -24.56 0.32
CA PRO A 138 -33.70 -25.08 1.64
C PRO A 138 -33.67 -26.60 1.62
N GLN A 139 -32.56 -27.20 2.09
CA GLN A 139 -32.46 -28.65 2.20
C GLN A 139 -33.43 -29.18 3.26
N GLN A 140 -34.15 -30.25 2.92
CA GLN A 140 -35.02 -30.97 3.83
C GLN A 140 -34.34 -32.23 4.38
N LEU A 141 -34.80 -32.66 5.56
CA LEU A 141 -34.37 -33.92 6.17
C LEU A 141 -34.69 -35.08 5.23
N GLY A 142 -33.65 -35.72 4.68
CA GLY A 142 -33.76 -36.81 3.70
C GLY A 142 -33.07 -36.52 2.38
N ASP A 143 -32.68 -35.26 2.12
CA ASP A 143 -31.95 -34.89 0.92
C ASP A 143 -30.50 -35.42 0.98
N GLY A 144 -30.10 -36.16 -0.06
CA GLY A 144 -28.76 -36.77 -0.15
C GLY A 144 -27.69 -35.85 -0.75
N ALA A 145 -28.06 -34.68 -1.25
CA ALA A 145 -27.14 -33.75 -1.89
C ALA A 145 -26.47 -32.83 -0.86
N THR A 146 -25.20 -32.50 -1.10
CA THR A 146 -24.49 -31.52 -0.27
C THR A 146 -24.85 -30.10 -0.69
N ALA A 147 -24.83 -29.14 0.24
CA ALA A 147 -25.01 -27.72 -0.08
C ALA A 147 -24.05 -27.19 -1.17
N SER A 148 -22.83 -27.74 -1.25
CA SER A 148 -21.88 -27.45 -2.32
C SER A 148 -22.32 -27.98 -3.69
N THR A 149 -23.06 -29.08 -3.72
CA THR A 149 -23.64 -29.64 -4.95
C THR A 149 -24.85 -28.83 -5.37
N GLU A 150 -25.72 -28.47 -4.43
CA GLU A 150 -26.90 -27.63 -4.66
C GLU A 150 -26.52 -26.25 -5.19
N LEU A 151 -25.56 -25.57 -4.55
CA LEU A 151 -25.09 -24.27 -5.02
C LEU A 151 -24.56 -24.34 -6.47
N ARG A 152 -23.79 -25.38 -6.79
CA ARG A 152 -23.27 -25.60 -8.15
C ARG A 152 -24.36 -25.90 -9.16
N ASN A 153 -25.38 -26.67 -8.78
CA ASN A 153 -26.53 -26.95 -9.63
C ASN A 153 -27.31 -25.66 -9.90
N ALA A 154 -27.65 -24.91 -8.85
CA ALA A 154 -28.38 -23.65 -8.95
C ALA A 154 -27.66 -22.65 -9.88
N VAL A 155 -26.32 -22.55 -9.77
CA VAL A 155 -25.51 -21.73 -10.68
C VAL A 155 -25.61 -22.18 -12.13
N ALA A 156 -25.44 -23.48 -12.39
CA ALA A 156 -25.47 -24.03 -13.74
C ALA A 156 -26.85 -23.87 -14.39
N GLU A 157 -27.91 -24.15 -13.64
CA GLU A 157 -29.29 -24.15 -14.11
C GLU A 157 -29.83 -22.73 -14.33
N GLN A 158 -29.63 -21.82 -13.38
CA GLN A 158 -30.22 -20.47 -13.42
C GLN A 158 -29.47 -19.54 -14.38
N HIS A 159 -28.16 -19.73 -14.57
CA HIS A 159 -27.33 -18.88 -15.44
C HIS A 159 -26.93 -19.55 -16.76
N HIS A 160 -27.38 -20.78 -16.99
CA HIS A 160 -27.10 -21.55 -18.21
C HIS A 160 -25.60 -21.69 -18.53
N ILE A 161 -24.80 -21.91 -17.49
CA ILE A 161 -23.36 -22.14 -17.61
C ILE A 161 -22.98 -23.57 -17.24
N THR A 162 -21.83 -24.03 -17.72
CA THR A 162 -21.28 -25.32 -17.31
C THR A 162 -21.07 -25.33 -15.80
N LYS A 163 -21.41 -26.44 -15.16
CA LYS A 163 -21.36 -26.59 -13.70
C LYS A 163 -19.95 -26.34 -13.13
N PRO A 164 -19.72 -25.23 -12.40
CA PRO A 164 -18.39 -24.88 -11.94
C PRO A 164 -17.90 -25.83 -10.84
N THR A 165 -16.60 -25.85 -10.62
CA THR A 165 -15.99 -26.45 -9.42
C THR A 165 -16.03 -25.46 -8.25
N ILE A 166 -15.72 -25.92 -7.03
CA ILE A 166 -15.56 -25.03 -5.86
C ILE A 166 -14.14 -25.16 -5.35
N ALA A 167 -13.47 -24.03 -5.15
CA ALA A 167 -12.17 -24.01 -4.50
C ALA A 167 -12.29 -24.47 -3.05
N ASN A 168 -11.32 -25.26 -2.56
CA ASN A 168 -11.37 -25.80 -1.19
C ASN A 168 -11.53 -24.73 -0.11
N HIS A 169 -10.94 -23.55 -0.30
CA HIS A 169 -11.05 -22.42 0.63
C HIS A 169 -12.43 -21.76 0.65
N ALA A 170 -13.23 -21.94 -0.41
CA ALA A 170 -14.56 -21.38 -0.54
C ALA A 170 -15.65 -22.31 0.04
N LEU A 171 -15.35 -23.59 0.27
CA LEU A 171 -16.31 -24.59 0.77
C LEU A 171 -16.96 -24.17 2.10
N SER A 172 -16.19 -23.58 3.02
CA SER A 172 -16.70 -23.11 4.31
C SER A 172 -17.65 -21.91 4.19
N GLN A 173 -17.59 -21.17 3.08
CA GLN A 173 -18.43 -20.01 2.82
C GLN A 173 -19.79 -20.42 2.26
N VAL A 174 -19.88 -21.55 1.54
CA VAL A 174 -21.10 -22.02 0.87
C VAL A 174 -22.28 -22.16 1.84
N ASN A 175 -22.11 -22.94 2.90
CA ASN A 175 -23.20 -23.17 3.88
C ASN A 175 -23.65 -21.85 4.51
N ARG A 176 -22.68 -21.01 4.89
CA ARG A 176 -22.96 -19.71 5.50
C ARG A 176 -23.70 -18.78 4.53
N ALA A 177 -23.35 -18.80 3.25
CA ALA A 177 -23.97 -17.98 2.24
C ALA A 177 -25.45 -18.36 2.03
N ILE A 178 -25.74 -19.65 1.93
CA ILE A 178 -27.12 -20.16 1.76
C ILE A 178 -27.95 -19.88 3.03
N ASP A 179 -27.44 -20.26 4.20
CA ASP A 179 -28.16 -20.17 5.47
C ASP A 179 -28.46 -18.71 5.85
N LYS A 180 -27.44 -17.84 5.88
CA LYS A 180 -27.63 -16.43 6.22
C LYS A 180 -28.32 -15.61 5.12
N GLY A 181 -28.37 -16.15 3.91
CA GLY A 181 -29.03 -15.54 2.77
C GLY A 181 -30.48 -15.97 2.60
N GLU A 182 -31.01 -16.80 3.51
CA GLU A 182 -32.36 -17.38 3.43
C GLU A 182 -32.61 -18.07 2.07
N GLY A 183 -31.59 -18.81 1.59
CA GLY A 183 -31.58 -19.45 0.29
C GLY A 183 -30.98 -18.59 -0.84
N GLY A 184 -30.90 -17.26 -0.69
CA GLY A 184 -30.25 -16.39 -1.66
C GLY A 184 -28.75 -16.26 -1.46
N ALA A 185 -27.92 -16.56 -2.46
CA ALA A 185 -26.47 -16.44 -2.37
C ALA A 185 -25.86 -15.82 -3.63
N THR A 186 -24.79 -15.04 -3.48
CA THR A 186 -23.95 -14.59 -4.59
C THR A 186 -22.63 -15.35 -4.59
N VAL A 187 -22.20 -15.85 -5.74
CA VAL A 187 -20.90 -16.53 -5.90
C VAL A 187 -20.00 -15.75 -6.85
N ALA A 188 -18.71 -15.70 -6.55
CA ALA A 188 -17.68 -15.28 -7.51
C ALA A 188 -17.13 -16.51 -8.22
N ILE A 189 -17.21 -16.50 -9.54
CA ILE A 189 -16.67 -17.56 -10.40
C ILE A 189 -15.47 -17.00 -11.16
N GLN A 190 -14.31 -17.59 -10.90
CA GLN A 190 -13.14 -17.43 -11.74
C GLN A 190 -13.36 -18.18 -13.05
N ARG A 191 -13.34 -17.48 -14.17
CA ARG A 191 -13.40 -18.09 -15.50
C ARG A 191 -12.11 -18.85 -15.77
N GLY A 192 -12.24 -20.02 -16.40
CA GLY A 192 -11.07 -20.75 -16.88
C GLY A 192 -10.43 -20.10 -18.10
N ALA A 193 -9.23 -20.55 -18.45
CA ALA A 193 -8.50 -20.02 -19.60
C ALA A 193 -9.16 -20.37 -20.95
N ASP A 194 -9.90 -21.49 -20.99
CA ASP A 194 -10.62 -21.96 -22.17
C ASP A 194 -12.14 -21.81 -22.00
N VAL A 195 -12.83 -21.57 -23.11
CA VAL A 195 -14.30 -21.42 -23.16
C VAL A 195 -15.03 -22.69 -22.67
N SER A 196 -14.38 -23.85 -22.75
CA SER A 196 -14.91 -25.14 -22.26
C SER A 196 -14.73 -25.37 -20.76
N ASP A 197 -13.94 -24.54 -20.07
CA ASP A 197 -13.75 -24.66 -18.64
C ASP A 197 -14.96 -24.09 -17.91
N ALA A 198 -15.56 -24.92 -17.05
CA ALA A 198 -16.70 -24.54 -16.23
C ALA A 198 -16.38 -23.43 -15.21
N GLY A 199 -15.09 -23.13 -15.01
CA GLY A 199 -14.63 -22.18 -14.03
C GLY A 199 -14.71 -22.72 -12.60
N MET A 200 -14.32 -21.87 -11.67
CA MET A 200 -14.19 -22.23 -10.26
C MET A 200 -14.82 -21.15 -9.37
N ILE A 201 -15.74 -21.58 -8.50
CA ILE A 201 -16.26 -20.74 -7.42
C ILE A 201 -15.13 -20.51 -6.42
N THR A 202 -14.73 -19.25 -6.24
CA THR A 202 -13.65 -18.83 -5.33
C THR A 202 -14.18 -18.14 -4.07
N ALA A 203 -15.42 -17.64 -4.10
CA ALA A 203 -16.06 -17.05 -2.94
C ALA A 203 -17.58 -17.15 -3.03
N ALA A 204 -18.24 -17.12 -1.86
CA ALA A 204 -19.69 -17.11 -1.74
C ALA A 204 -20.13 -16.18 -0.61
N TRP A 205 -21.17 -15.39 -0.85
CA TRP A 205 -21.75 -14.43 0.10
C TRP A 205 -23.26 -14.63 0.24
N PRO A 206 -23.83 -14.36 1.43
CA PRO A 206 -25.28 -14.36 1.61
C PRO A 206 -25.92 -13.15 0.91
N GLY A 207 -27.07 -13.37 0.29
CA GLY A 207 -27.83 -12.35 -0.42
C GLY A 207 -27.18 -11.88 -1.73
N PHE A 208 -27.67 -10.75 -2.23
CA PHE A 208 -27.19 -10.13 -3.47
C PHE A 208 -25.96 -9.27 -3.23
N VAL A 209 -24.89 -9.51 -4.01
CA VAL A 209 -23.69 -8.68 -4.06
C VAL A 209 -23.45 -8.25 -5.50
N GLY A 210 -23.63 -6.94 -5.76
CA GLY A 210 -23.45 -6.36 -7.11
C GLY A 210 -22.16 -5.55 -7.27
N ALA A 211 -21.44 -5.28 -6.18
CA ALA A 211 -20.23 -4.46 -6.22
C ALA A 211 -19.00 -5.33 -6.47
N MET A 212 -18.29 -5.07 -7.56
CA MET A 212 -17.08 -5.80 -7.95
C MET A 212 -15.98 -4.81 -8.28
N TYR A 213 -14.91 -4.82 -7.48
CA TYR A 213 -13.77 -3.92 -7.64
C TYR A 213 -12.48 -4.71 -7.82
N GLY A 214 -11.53 -4.12 -8.53
CA GLY A 214 -10.19 -4.63 -8.72
C GLY A 214 -9.14 -3.56 -8.41
N ILE A 215 -7.91 -3.99 -8.13
CA ILE A 215 -6.79 -3.09 -7.96
C ILE A 215 -5.71 -3.46 -8.97
N ALA A 216 -5.31 -2.52 -9.81
CA ALA A 216 -4.12 -2.63 -10.63
C ALA A 216 -2.93 -2.01 -9.88
N ILE A 217 -1.85 -2.77 -9.69
CA ILE A 217 -0.64 -2.31 -9.00
C ILE A 217 0.54 -2.36 -9.97
N ASP A 218 1.18 -1.22 -10.20
CA ASP A 218 2.44 -1.10 -10.94
C ASP A 218 3.59 -0.91 -9.94
N ILE A 219 4.54 -1.85 -9.94
CA ILE A 219 5.67 -1.88 -9.02
C ILE A 219 6.93 -1.54 -9.81
N GLY A 220 7.24 -0.26 -9.90
CA GLY A 220 8.51 0.24 -10.43
C GLY A 220 9.63 0.20 -9.40
N SER A 221 10.88 0.35 -9.85
CA SER A 221 12.04 0.46 -8.95
C SER A 221 11.91 1.67 -8.01
N THR A 222 11.44 2.81 -8.52
CA THR A 222 11.31 4.06 -7.74
C THR A 222 9.90 4.30 -7.21
N THR A 223 8.87 3.84 -7.92
CA THR A 223 7.47 4.20 -7.64
C THR A 223 6.61 2.95 -7.61
N VAL A 224 5.71 2.87 -6.63
CA VAL A 224 4.60 1.92 -6.63
C VAL A 224 3.32 2.73 -6.86
N ALA A 225 2.59 2.41 -7.92
CA ALA A 225 1.30 3.01 -8.23
C ALA A 225 0.17 1.98 -8.08
N GLY A 226 -0.99 2.44 -7.64
CA GLY A 226 -2.18 1.63 -7.44
C GLY A 226 -3.41 2.34 -8.00
N HIS A 227 -4.23 1.61 -8.74
CA HIS A 227 -5.49 2.08 -9.32
C HIS A 227 -6.62 1.18 -8.85
N LEU A 228 -7.63 1.74 -8.19
CA LEU A 228 -8.88 1.06 -7.85
C LEU A 228 -9.83 1.19 -9.03
N CYS A 229 -10.31 0.05 -9.55
CA CYS A 229 -11.19 0.00 -10.70
C CYS A 229 -12.52 -0.65 -10.34
N ASP A 230 -13.62 -0.11 -10.87
CA ASP A 230 -14.89 -0.81 -10.96
C ASP A 230 -14.80 -1.84 -12.08
N LEU A 231 -14.99 -3.12 -11.76
CA LEU A 231 -14.87 -4.20 -12.74
C LEU A 231 -16.17 -4.46 -13.51
N THR A 232 -17.25 -3.76 -13.20
CA THR A 232 -18.50 -3.78 -13.98
C THR A 232 -18.48 -2.75 -15.09
N THR A 233 -17.91 -1.57 -14.83
CA THR A 233 -17.84 -0.45 -15.79
C THR A 233 -16.47 -0.28 -16.43
N GLY A 234 -15.40 -0.77 -15.79
CA GLY A 234 -14.02 -0.53 -16.19
C GLY A 234 -13.47 0.82 -15.72
N GLU A 235 -14.25 1.61 -14.99
CA GLU A 235 -13.89 2.94 -14.54
C GLU A 235 -12.81 2.89 -13.44
N ILE A 236 -11.82 3.80 -13.52
CA ILE A 236 -10.85 4.02 -12.44
C ILE A 236 -11.46 4.95 -11.40
N LEU A 237 -11.81 4.39 -10.24
CA LEU A 237 -12.44 5.12 -9.14
C LEU A 237 -11.43 5.95 -8.34
N SER A 238 -10.19 5.48 -8.23
CA SER A 238 -9.15 6.18 -7.47
C SER A 238 -7.76 5.74 -7.93
N SER A 239 -6.80 6.67 -7.88
CA SER A 239 -5.39 6.40 -8.16
C SER A 239 -4.52 6.94 -7.03
N ALA A 240 -3.52 6.16 -6.62
CA ALA A 240 -2.55 6.55 -5.60
C ALA A 240 -1.14 6.08 -5.99
N GLY A 241 -0.12 6.81 -5.53
CA GLY A 241 1.27 6.45 -5.74
C GLY A 241 2.10 6.72 -4.49
N VAL A 242 3.09 5.86 -4.26
CA VAL A 242 4.09 6.02 -3.20
C VAL A 242 5.48 5.73 -3.74
N MET A 243 6.49 6.29 -3.10
CA MET A 243 7.87 5.90 -3.36
C MET A 243 8.07 4.45 -2.96
N ASN A 244 8.76 3.67 -3.79
CA ASN A 244 9.03 2.27 -3.50
C ASN A 244 9.88 2.17 -2.22
N PRO A 245 9.37 1.53 -1.13
CA PRO A 245 10.10 1.43 0.13
C PRO A 245 11.46 0.74 0.00
N GLN A 246 11.67 -0.05 -1.06
CA GLN A 246 12.92 -0.77 -1.33
C GLN A 246 14.08 0.14 -1.76
N ILE A 247 13.85 1.41 -2.09
CA ILE A 247 14.93 2.35 -2.45
C ILE A 247 16.01 2.43 -1.37
N ARG A 248 15.63 2.27 -0.09
CA ARG A 248 16.57 2.25 1.03
C ARG A 248 17.64 1.16 0.94
N PHE A 249 17.34 0.06 0.25
CA PHE A 249 18.25 -1.09 0.08
C PHE A 249 19.04 -1.03 -1.23
N GLY A 250 18.73 -0.08 -2.11
CA GLY A 250 19.38 0.10 -3.40
C GLY A 250 18.55 1.00 -4.30
N GLU A 251 19.18 1.96 -4.97
CA GLU A 251 18.49 2.88 -5.88
C GLU A 251 18.02 2.18 -7.16
N ASP A 252 18.75 1.15 -7.57
CA ASP A 252 18.47 0.32 -8.74
C ASP A 252 18.28 -1.16 -8.37
N LEU A 253 17.92 -1.97 -9.35
CA LEU A 253 17.67 -3.40 -9.14
C LEU A 253 18.95 -4.16 -8.73
N MET A 254 20.12 -3.80 -9.29
CA MET A 254 21.38 -4.53 -9.08
C MET A 254 21.91 -4.33 -7.66
N SER A 255 21.82 -3.11 -7.15
CA SER A 255 22.18 -2.77 -5.78
C SER A 255 21.26 -3.45 -4.75
N ARG A 256 19.96 -3.61 -5.06
CA ARG A 256 19.00 -4.34 -4.21
C ARG A 256 19.24 -5.84 -4.14
N VAL A 257 19.63 -6.46 -5.26
CA VAL A 257 19.94 -7.90 -5.28
C VAL A 257 21.21 -8.22 -4.47
N SER A 258 22.09 -7.23 -4.32
CA SER A 258 23.37 -7.38 -3.62
C SER A 258 23.33 -7.06 -2.11
N TYR A 259 22.16 -6.68 -1.58
CA TYR A 259 21.94 -6.37 -0.16
C TYR A 259 21.46 -7.61 0.60
#